data_AF-A0A9E5NHE6-F1
#
_entry.id   AF-A0A9E5NHE6-F1
#
_cell.length_a   1.000
_cell.length_b   1.000
_cell.length_c   1.000
_cell.angle_alpha   90.00
_cell.angle_beta   90.00
_cell.angle_gamma   90.00
#
_symmetry.space_group_name_H-M   'P 1'
#
loop_
_entity.id
_entity.type
_entity.pdbx_description
1 polymer ?
#
loop_
_entity_poly.entity_id
_entity_poly.type
_entity_poly.pdbx_seq_one_letter_code
_entity_poly.pdbx_strand_id
1 'polypeptide(L)'
;MVDRQTYRFSQQERDELLARGMTEQEVDRVYVEDLTHLRDGLRIKGYLLQPQEDGLYPVIIYNAGAEGPSQLEMTPCANEGYVVVSSRLGGHGGTRVKTSTAGLT
;
A
#
# COMPACT_ATOMS: atom_id res chain seq x y z
N MET A 1 -14.20 8.10 7.42
CA MET A 1 -13.71 8.82 6.22
C MET A 1 -12.34 8.26 5.88
N VAL A 2 -12.12 7.90 4.61
CA VAL A 2 -10.85 7.37 4.09
C VAL A 2 -10.30 8.44 3.16
N ASP A 3 -9.06 8.85 3.38
CA ASP A 3 -8.30 9.72 2.49
C ASP A 3 -7.54 8.85 1.47
N ARG A 4 -7.57 9.26 0.20
CA ARG A 4 -7.01 8.52 -0.92
C ARG A 4 -6.20 9.48 -1.79
N GLN A 5 -4.99 9.09 -2.14
CA GLN A 5 -4.13 9.88 -3.02
C GLN A 5 -3.52 8.98 -4.08
N THR A 6 -3.62 9.35 -5.35
CA THR A 6 -2.96 8.62 -6.43
C THR A 6 -1.46 8.59 -6.20
N TYR A 7 -0.88 7.39 -6.18
CA TYR A 7 0.55 7.18 -6.06
C TYR A 7 1.18 7.14 -7.44
N ARG A 8 2.32 7.80 -7.60
CA ARG A 8 3.13 7.75 -8.82
C ARG A 8 4.52 7.24 -8.44
N PHE A 9 4.92 6.12 -9.04
CA PHE A 9 6.27 5.62 -8.89
C PHE A 9 7.27 6.68 -9.35
N SER A 10 8.26 6.95 -8.50
CA SER A 10 9.45 7.70 -8.87
C SER A 10 10.28 6.93 -9.90
N GLN A 11 11.21 7.61 -10.58
CA GLN A 11 12.08 6.94 -11.56
C GLN A 11 12.91 5.82 -10.93
N GLN A 12 13.44 6.04 -9.72
CA GLN A 12 14.16 5.01 -8.97
C GLN A 12 13.28 3.77 -8.72
N GLU A 13 12.03 3.96 -8.29
CA GLU A 13 11.11 2.85 -8.04
C GLU A 13 10.74 2.08 -9.32
N ARG A 14 10.61 2.79 -10.45
CA ARG A 14 10.43 2.15 -11.75
C ARG A 14 11.65 1.31 -12.11
N ASP A 15 12.85 1.88 -12.00
CA ASP A 15 14.10 1.16 -12.25
C ASP A 15 14.22 -0.10 -11.38
N GLU A 16 13.79 -0.04 -10.12
CA GLU A 16 13.74 -1.19 -9.23
C GLU A 16 12.75 -2.27 -9.68
N LEU A 17 11.55 -1.90 -10.16
CA LEU A 17 10.58 -2.84 -10.71
C LEU A 17 11.07 -3.49 -12.00
N LEU A 18 11.72 -2.71 -12.87
CA LEU A 18 12.34 -3.21 -14.10
C LEU A 18 13.50 -4.17 -13.79
N ALA A 19 14.34 -3.84 -12.80
CA ALA A 19 15.41 -4.71 -12.33
C ALA A 19 14.89 -6.04 -11.74
N ARG A 20 13.63 -6.06 -11.25
CA ARG A 20 12.93 -7.28 -10.81
C ARG A 20 12.33 -8.10 -11.97
N GLY A 21 12.50 -7.66 -13.22
CA GLY A 21 12.07 -8.37 -14.41
C GLY A 21 10.72 -7.92 -14.97
N MET A 22 10.12 -6.86 -14.45
CA MET A 22 8.94 -6.26 -15.05
C MET A 22 9.32 -5.42 -16.29
N THR A 23 8.36 -5.23 -17.17
CA THR A 23 8.45 -4.28 -18.28
C THR A 23 7.78 -2.95 -17.92
N GLU A 24 8.14 -1.88 -18.63
CA GLU A 24 7.50 -0.57 -18.48
C GLU A 24 5.97 -0.65 -18.66
N GLN A 25 5.52 -1.48 -19.60
CA GLN A 25 4.09 -1.67 -19.87
C GLN A 25 3.38 -2.34 -18.69
N GLU A 26 4.02 -3.31 -18.03
CA GLU A 26 3.46 -3.96 -16.84
C GLU A 26 3.41 -3.01 -15.64
N VAL A 27 4.44 -2.17 -15.46
CA VAL A 27 4.43 -1.13 -14.42
C VAL A 27 3.31 -0.12 -14.68
N ASP A 28 3.15 0.32 -15.92
CA ASP A 28 2.13 1.31 -16.31
C ASP A 28 0.70 0.78 -16.27
N ARG A 29 0.49 -0.55 -16.28
CA ARG A 29 -0.83 -1.19 -16.15
C ARG A 29 -1.36 -1.26 -14.73
N VAL A 30 -0.54 -0.94 -13.74
CA VAL A 30 -0.93 -0.97 -12.33
C VAL A 30 -1.33 0.43 -11.88
N TYR A 31 -2.54 0.56 -11.36
CA TYR A 31 -3.00 1.74 -10.64
C TYR A 31 -2.70 1.59 -9.16
N VAL A 32 -2.17 2.64 -8.53
CA VAL A 32 -1.81 2.65 -7.11
C VAL A 32 -2.36 3.90 -6.43
N GLU A 33 -2.90 3.73 -5.24
CA GLU A 33 -3.24 4.82 -4.32
C GLU A 33 -2.65 4.58 -2.93
N ASP A 34 -2.23 5.68 -2.30
CA ASP A 34 -2.04 5.74 -0.86
C ASP A 34 -3.40 5.88 -0.17
N LEU A 35 -3.64 5.01 0.80
CA LEU A 35 -4.82 5.03 1.65
C LEU A 35 -4.45 5.49 3.05
N THR A 36 -5.23 6.41 3.62
CA THR A 36 -5.18 6.74 5.05
C THR A 36 -6.57 6.71 5.64
N HIS A 37 -6.78 5.93 6.70
CA HIS A 37 -8.04 5.92 7.44
C HIS A 37 -7.82 6.02 8.95
N LEU A 38 -8.83 6.52 9.64
CA LEU A 38 -8.84 6.62 11.10
C LEU A 38 -9.55 5.40 11.70
N ARG A 39 -8.89 4.75 12.66
CA ARG A 39 -9.47 3.71 13.50
C ARG A 39 -9.06 3.95 14.94
N ASP A 40 -10.04 4.17 15.83
CA ASP A 40 -9.81 4.41 17.26
C ASP A 40 -8.79 5.53 17.57
N GLY A 41 -8.81 6.59 16.75
CA GLY A 41 -7.87 7.71 16.86
C GLY A 41 -6.48 7.47 16.25
N LEU A 42 -6.21 6.26 15.75
CA LEU A 42 -4.98 5.92 15.03
C LEU A 42 -5.17 6.16 13.53
N ARG A 43 -4.17 6.78 12.90
CA ARG A 43 -4.08 6.87 11.44
C ARG A 43 -3.43 5.59 10.93
N ILE A 44 -4.18 4.78 10.20
CA ILE A 44 -3.69 3.59 9.52
C ILE A 44 -3.43 3.98 8.08
N LYS A 45 -2.19 3.75 7.63
CA LYS A 45 -1.78 3.94 6.25
C LYS A 45 -1.78 2.61 5.49
N GLY A 46 -1.84 2.68 4.18
CA GLY A 46 -1.93 1.50 3.33
C GLY A 46 -1.88 1.85 1.86
N TYR A 47 -2.04 0.83 1.02
CA TYR A 47 -2.09 0.98 -0.43
C TYR A 47 -3.29 0.24 -0.99
N LEU A 48 -3.88 0.82 -2.02
CA LEU A 48 -4.69 0.10 -2.99
C LEU A 48 -3.85 -0.06 -4.25
N LEU A 49 -3.71 -1.29 -4.74
CA LEU A 49 -3.16 -1.58 -6.06
C LEU A 49 -4.20 -2.36 -6.86
N GLN A 50 -4.37 -2.03 -8.13
CA GLN A 50 -5.30 -2.75 -9.01
C GLN A 50 -4.87 -2.64 -10.47
N PRO A 51 -5.32 -3.57 -11.34
CA PRO A 51 -5.26 -3.38 -12.79
C PRO A 51 -5.94 -2.07 -13.19
N GLN A 52 -5.40 -1.39 -14.21
CA GLN A 52 -6.05 -0.20 -14.78
C GLN A 52 -7.29 -0.51 -15.61
N GLU A 53 -7.40 -1.74 -16.11
CA GLU A 53 -8.56 -2.19 -16.87
C GLU A 53 -9.74 -2.48 -15.94
N ASP A 54 -10.96 -2.12 -16.37
CA ASP A 54 -12.17 -2.41 -15.62
C ASP A 54 -12.45 -3.93 -15.63
N GLY A 55 -12.74 -4.50 -14.46
CA GLY A 55 -13.01 -5.93 -14.36
C GLY A 55 -13.37 -6.41 -12.95
N LEU A 56 -13.77 -7.68 -12.85
CA LEU A 56 -13.95 -8.37 -11.58
C LEU A 56 -12.67 -9.15 -11.26
N TYR A 57 -11.94 -8.67 -10.27
CA TYR A 57 -10.66 -9.24 -9.86
C TYR A 57 -10.76 -9.85 -8.46
N PRO A 58 -10.07 -10.97 -8.20
CA PRO A 58 -9.87 -11.46 -6.84
C PRO A 58 -9.16 -10.40 -6.00
N VAL A 59 -9.51 -10.34 -4.71
CA VAL A 59 -8.96 -9.36 -3.77
C VAL A 59 -7.98 -10.03 -2.82
N ILE A 60 -6.80 -9.42 -2.66
CA ILE A 60 -5.82 -9.73 -1.62
C ILE A 60 -5.90 -8.64 -0.57
N ILE A 61 -6.26 -9.00 0.66
CA ILE A 61 -6.15 -8.10 1.82
C ILE A 61 -4.88 -8.47 2.58
N TYR A 62 -3.85 -7.64 2.46
CA TYR A 62 -2.57 -7.86 3.14
C TYR A 62 -2.52 -7.08 4.46
N ASN A 63 -2.70 -7.80 5.56
CA ASN A 63 -2.58 -7.25 6.90
C ASN A 63 -1.13 -7.38 7.38
N ALA A 64 -0.40 -6.27 7.35
CA ALA A 64 0.97 -6.26 7.84
C ALA A 64 1.10 -5.82 9.30
N GLY A 65 2.20 -6.25 9.92
CA GLY A 65 2.72 -5.65 11.15
C GLY A 65 3.34 -4.26 10.91
N ALA A 66 4.38 -3.94 11.67
CA ALA A 66 4.95 -2.58 11.73
C ALA A 66 5.51 -2.05 10.39
N GLU A 67 6.18 -2.91 9.62
CA GLU A 67 6.85 -2.51 8.36
C GLU A 67 5.92 -2.64 7.14
N GLY A 68 5.25 -3.77 7.00
CA GLY A 68 4.37 -4.09 5.87
C GLY A 68 4.95 -3.95 4.48
N PRO A 69 4.26 -4.49 3.46
CA PRO A 69 4.83 -4.55 2.14
C PRO A 69 4.83 -3.15 1.54
N SER A 70 5.91 -2.83 0.86
CA SER A 70 6.00 -1.71 -0.09
C SER A 70 4.99 -1.90 -1.22
N GLN A 71 4.57 -0.78 -1.82
CA GLN A 71 3.86 -0.78 -3.10
C GLN A 71 4.64 -1.59 -4.15
N LEU A 72 5.98 -1.50 -4.16
CA LEU A 72 6.86 -2.22 -5.09
C LEU A 72 6.76 -3.75 -4.95
N GLU A 73 6.62 -4.25 -3.72
CA GLU A 73 6.46 -5.68 -3.46
C GLU A 73 5.10 -6.19 -3.92
N MET A 74 4.07 -5.34 -3.93
CA MET A 74 2.70 -5.73 -4.29
C MET A 74 2.36 -5.46 -5.75
N THR A 75 3.12 -4.63 -6.47
CA THR A 75 2.91 -4.32 -7.90
C THR A 75 2.76 -5.58 -8.77
N PRO A 76 3.59 -6.63 -8.62
CA PRO A 76 3.44 -7.84 -9.43
C PRO A 76 2.07 -8.51 -9.24
N CYS A 77 1.53 -8.55 -8.02
CA CYS A 77 0.21 -9.13 -7.79
C CYS A 77 -0.89 -8.36 -8.53
N ALA A 78 -0.81 -7.01 -8.55
CA ALA A 78 -1.78 -6.23 -9.29
C ALA A 78 -1.65 -6.41 -10.81
N ASN A 79 -0.42 -6.55 -11.32
CA ASN A 79 -0.17 -6.86 -12.73
C ASN A 79 -0.73 -8.24 -13.14
N GLU A 80 -0.72 -9.22 -12.23
CA GLU A 80 -1.32 -10.56 -12.41
C GLU A 80 -2.86 -10.58 -12.29
N GLY A 81 -3.51 -9.42 -12.12
CA GLY A 81 -4.97 -9.33 -12.07
C GLY A 81 -5.57 -9.46 -10.68
N TYR A 82 -4.86 -9.07 -9.63
CA TYR A 82 -5.42 -8.95 -8.27
C TYR A 82 -5.67 -7.50 -7.89
N VAL A 83 -6.76 -7.24 -7.17
CA VAL A 83 -6.88 -6.01 -6.38
C VAL A 83 -6.21 -6.25 -5.04
N VAL A 84 -5.20 -5.47 -4.70
CA VAL A 84 -4.45 -5.58 -3.44
C VAL A 84 -4.80 -4.41 -2.54
N VAL A 85 -5.25 -4.69 -1.33
CA VAL A 85 -5.43 -3.71 -0.26
C VAL A 85 -4.46 -4.06 0.85
N SER A 86 -3.47 -3.22 1.11
CA SER A 86 -2.52 -3.41 2.20
C SER A 86 -2.71 -2.38 3.30
N SER A 87 -2.53 -2.80 4.55
CA SER A 87 -2.51 -1.88 5.70
C SER A 87 -1.19 -2.02 6.46
N ARG A 88 -0.55 -0.91 6.80
CA ARG A 88 0.65 -0.84 7.62
C ARG A 88 0.29 -0.35 9.02
N LEU A 89 0.46 -1.22 10.01
CA LEU A 89 0.26 -0.90 11.43
C LEU A 89 1.56 -0.38 12.06
N GLY A 90 2.12 0.70 11.48
CA GLY A 90 3.11 1.61 12.08
C GLY A 90 4.43 1.06 12.62
N GLY A 91 5.54 1.40 11.95
CA GLY A 91 6.91 1.23 12.44
C GLY A 91 7.94 2.32 12.09
N HIS A 92 7.70 3.26 11.15
CA HIS A 92 8.66 4.37 10.91
C HIS A 92 8.10 5.62 10.16
N GLY A 93 6.78 5.89 10.20
CA GLY A 93 6.26 7.09 9.52
C GLY A 93 4.74 7.28 9.35
N GLY A 94 3.89 6.70 10.20
CA GLY A 94 2.45 6.77 9.93
C GLY A 94 1.49 6.71 11.11
N THR A 95 1.72 5.81 12.07
CA THR A 95 0.76 5.59 13.14
C THR A 95 1.26 6.22 14.43
N ARG A 96 0.74 7.40 14.78
CA ARG A 96 0.97 7.99 16.10
C ARG A 96 -0.01 7.38 17.09
N VAL A 97 0.48 6.47 17.93
CA VAL A 97 -0.20 6.09 19.16
C VAL A 97 -0.08 7.27 20.12
N LYS A 98 -1.20 7.82 20.62
CA LYS A 98 -1.15 8.65 21.83
C LYS A 98 -0.91 7.69 22.99
N THR A 99 0.32 7.56 23.45
CA THR A 99 0.61 6.85 24.69
C THR A 99 0.04 7.69 25.83
N SER A 100 -1.11 7.28 26.39
CA SER A 100 -1.50 7.70 27.72
C SER A 100 -0.73 6.82 28.69
N THR A 101 0.38 7.33 29.23
CA THR A 101 1.01 6.74 30.41
C THR A 101 0.15 7.12 31.61
N ALA A 102 -1.06 6.56 31.71
CA ALA A 102 -1.79 6.56 32.96
C ALA A 102 -1.15 5.48 33.85
N GLY A 103 -0.60 5.91 34.97
CA GLY A 103 0.29 5.16 35.84
C GLY A 103 -0.11 3.72 36.13
N LEU A 104 0.83 2.81 35.90
CA LEU A 104 0.95 1.58 36.67
C LEU A 104 2.21 1.74 37.51
N THR A 105 2.04 2.38 38.66
CA THR A 105 2.88 2.21 39.85
C THR A 105 2.30 1.09 40.69
#